data_AF-A0A6C0GI90-F1
#
_entry.id   AF-A0A6C0GI90-F1
#
_cell.length_a   1.000
_cell.length_b   1.000
_cell.length_c   1.000
_cell.angle_alpha   90.00
_cell.angle_beta   90.00
_cell.angle_gamma   90.00
#
_symmetry.space_group_name_H-M   'P 1'
#
loop_
_entity.id
_entity.type
_entity.pdbx_description
1 polymer ?
#
loop_
_entity_poly.entity_id
_entity_poly.type
_entity_poly.pdbx_seq_one_letter_code
_entity_poly.pdbx_strand_id
1 'polypeptide(L)'
;MRDKHVYLSCLISGLTLGTAWAVRGKFGHEQGAAWAGGIGALVILLLAKRADWYANVFKITWVAAFGWGVGGIISYGRVVGFGRADDFINVYYGLLMLFLIGGLYGFLGGGLFGLALADSEKNKVTWHSLVVEMTVGALITYGLLINQLEWLMTPPRSELWAACLGMAIALGWYLLRNQQSAAWRVALYSGLGAGFGFAFGNFLQVLGTVSGIAFNFWNVMEYAIGFFGGIGMAYGTFTASWPVSEIPSKQNRVLIPFLLVFVFIPFVVWEQSFTQQKLQEIFLKYSTVDFVWLIQCVALASIIGMAGYLLYVIYLKTSGFISYSSVRTVFIWYFGVYIFLSFLITGTPFHTQLPEQYLYLVNLGIVLFGLSKLQPGLVVQAPPSHAQRWVVSSLCIMAILAVLAFIAIHSHGELPGSQKRFGEKSVVMD
;
A
#
# COMPACT_ATOMS: atom_id res chain seq x y z
N MET A 1 5.40 -29.93 -0.16
CA MET A 1 6.16 -29.09 0.80
C MET A 1 6.49 -27.70 0.27
N ARG A 2 6.85 -27.53 -1.03
CA ARG A 2 7.12 -26.22 -1.65
C ARG A 2 5.96 -25.21 -1.56
N ASP A 3 4.72 -25.66 -1.74
CA ASP A 3 3.55 -24.75 -1.70
C ASP A 3 3.28 -24.16 -0.31
N LYS A 4 3.55 -24.90 0.76
CA LYS A 4 3.38 -24.41 2.14
C LYS A 4 4.27 -23.20 2.43
N HIS A 5 5.49 -23.18 1.89
CA HIS A 5 6.39 -22.04 2.02
C HIS A 5 5.92 -20.82 1.24
N VAL A 6 5.30 -20.99 0.06
CA VAL A 6 4.71 -19.88 -0.70
C VAL A 6 3.58 -19.23 0.09
N TYR A 7 2.64 -20.02 0.61
CA TYR A 7 1.50 -19.49 1.36
C TYR A 7 1.96 -18.76 2.63
N LEU A 8 2.94 -19.31 3.35
CA LEU A 8 3.48 -18.65 4.53
C LEU A 8 4.27 -17.39 4.16
N SER A 9 5.01 -17.36 3.05
CA SER A 9 5.63 -16.13 2.54
C SER A 9 4.58 -15.07 2.17
N CYS A 10 3.47 -15.46 1.54
CA CYS A 10 2.36 -14.55 1.25
C CYS A 10 1.76 -13.98 2.54
N LEU A 11 1.59 -14.81 3.57
CA LEU A 11 1.11 -14.36 4.88
C LEU A 11 2.07 -13.35 5.51
N ILE A 12 3.38 -13.60 5.50
CA ILE A 12 4.38 -12.66 6.04
C ILE A 12 4.37 -11.34 5.25
N SER A 13 4.25 -11.40 3.92
CA SER A 13 4.08 -10.19 3.09
C SER A 13 2.81 -9.43 3.41
N GLY A 14 1.69 -10.14 3.62
CA GLY A 14 0.43 -9.55 4.06
C GLY A 14 0.54 -8.88 5.42
N LEU A 15 1.07 -9.57 6.44
CA LEU A 15 1.27 -8.99 7.78
C LEU A 15 2.14 -7.73 7.72
N THR A 16 3.19 -7.75 6.90
CA THR A 16 4.11 -6.63 6.74
C THR A 16 3.42 -5.43 6.10
N LEU A 17 2.82 -5.60 4.91
CA LEU A 17 2.18 -4.50 4.20
C LEU A 17 0.92 -4.04 4.93
N GLY A 18 0.15 -4.94 5.54
CA GLY A 18 -1.00 -4.59 6.39
C GLY A 18 -0.60 -3.72 7.57
N THR A 19 0.48 -4.07 8.28
CA THR A 19 0.99 -3.23 9.38
C THR A 19 1.49 -1.88 8.87
N ALA A 20 2.21 -1.85 7.75
CA ALA A 20 2.67 -0.59 7.17
C ALA A 20 1.49 0.28 6.69
N TRP A 21 0.43 -0.33 6.15
CA TRP A 21 -0.76 0.39 5.68
C TRP A 21 -1.61 0.94 6.83
N ALA A 22 -1.68 0.22 7.95
CA ALA A 22 -2.27 0.71 9.19
C ALA A 22 -1.51 1.94 9.74
N VAL A 23 -0.17 1.87 9.75
CA VAL A 23 0.67 3.00 10.16
C VAL A 23 0.51 4.20 9.23
N ARG A 24 0.37 3.99 7.91
CA ARG A 24 0.12 5.06 6.92
C ARG A 24 -1.01 5.99 7.34
N GLY A 25 -2.08 5.48 7.95
CA GLY A 25 -3.21 6.28 8.42
C GLY A 25 -2.83 7.46 9.31
N LYS A 26 -1.61 7.47 9.87
CA LYS A 26 -1.07 8.53 10.72
C LYS A 26 -0.18 9.55 9.98
N PHE A 27 0.29 9.23 8.77
CA PHE A 27 1.34 9.97 8.07
C PHE A 27 0.90 10.68 6.79
N GLY A 28 -0.40 10.70 6.50
CA GLY A 28 -0.95 11.26 5.28
C GLY A 28 -1.04 10.25 4.14
N HIS A 29 -1.90 10.57 3.17
CA HIS A 29 -2.40 9.57 2.22
C HIS A 29 -1.35 9.14 1.19
N GLU A 30 -0.57 10.07 0.64
CA GLU A 30 0.36 9.81 -0.49
C GLU A 30 1.73 9.29 0.00
N GLN A 31 2.43 10.11 0.78
CA GLN A 31 3.75 9.80 1.33
C GLN A 31 3.73 8.60 2.28
N GLY A 32 2.64 8.45 3.06
CA GLY A 32 2.44 7.29 3.92
C GLY A 32 2.24 6.01 3.11
N ALA A 33 1.46 6.07 2.02
CA ALA A 33 1.32 4.93 1.10
C ALA A 33 2.65 4.59 0.41
N ALA A 34 3.43 5.61 0.05
CA ALA A 34 4.72 5.40 -0.60
C ALA A 34 5.69 4.65 0.31
N TRP A 35 5.82 5.08 1.57
CA TRP A 35 6.67 4.39 2.55
C TRP A 35 6.18 2.94 2.77
N ALA A 36 4.87 2.75 2.95
CA ALA A 36 4.30 1.41 3.12
C ALA A 36 4.57 0.49 1.92
N GLY A 37 4.42 1.00 0.69
CA GLY A 37 4.75 0.28 -0.54
C GLY A 37 6.23 -0.14 -0.61
N GLY A 38 7.14 0.74 -0.19
CA GLY A 38 8.57 0.43 -0.08
C GLY A 38 8.86 -0.71 0.91
N ILE A 39 8.23 -0.69 2.09
CA ILE A 39 8.34 -1.77 3.09
C ILE A 39 7.80 -3.10 2.52
N GLY A 40 6.65 -3.06 1.84
CA GLY A 40 6.05 -4.22 1.17
C GLY A 40 6.95 -4.83 0.08
N ALA A 41 7.63 -4.00 -0.71
CA ALA A 41 8.58 -4.47 -1.71
C ALA A 41 9.79 -5.17 -1.08
N LEU A 42 10.39 -4.55 -0.05
CA LEU A 42 11.56 -5.09 0.63
C LEU A 42 11.31 -6.47 1.25
N VAL A 43 10.15 -6.69 1.88
CA VAL A 43 9.84 -8.02 2.47
C VAL A 43 9.69 -9.09 1.40
N ILE A 44 9.09 -8.79 0.24
CA ILE A 44 8.96 -9.75 -0.86
C ILE A 44 10.34 -10.08 -1.43
N LEU A 45 11.22 -9.08 -1.59
CA LEU A 45 12.61 -9.30 -2.03
C LEU A 45 13.39 -10.21 -1.05
N LEU A 46 13.20 -10.02 0.25
CA LEU A 46 13.81 -10.88 1.28
C LEU A 46 13.28 -12.31 1.22
N LEU A 47 11.97 -12.49 1.07
CA LEU A 47 11.34 -13.80 0.98
C LEU A 47 11.70 -14.55 -0.32
N ALA A 48 11.91 -13.82 -1.42
CA ALA A 48 12.33 -14.39 -2.69
C ALA A 48 13.76 -14.96 -2.66
N LYS A 49 14.64 -14.40 -1.82
CA LYS A 49 16.07 -14.77 -1.70
C LYS A 49 16.82 -14.83 -3.05
N ARG A 50 16.49 -13.90 -3.95
CA ARG A 50 17.11 -13.77 -5.28
C ARG A 50 18.23 -12.73 -5.28
N ALA A 51 19.46 -13.19 -5.48
CA ALA A 51 20.63 -12.32 -5.50
C ALA A 51 20.61 -11.30 -6.65
N ASP A 52 20.07 -11.67 -7.80
CA ASP A 52 19.95 -10.79 -8.96
C ASP A 52 18.98 -9.62 -8.72
N TRP A 53 17.96 -9.81 -7.88
CA TRP A 53 17.07 -8.71 -7.47
C TRP A 53 17.72 -7.77 -6.46
N TYR A 54 18.65 -8.26 -5.63
CA TYR A 54 19.36 -7.41 -4.66
C TYR A 54 20.27 -6.38 -5.32
N ALA A 55 20.76 -6.66 -6.53
CA ALA A 55 21.51 -5.68 -7.31
C ALA A 55 20.69 -4.41 -7.62
N ASN A 56 19.36 -4.53 -7.71
CA ASN A 56 18.44 -3.45 -8.05
C ASN A 56 17.49 -3.08 -6.88
N VAL A 57 17.78 -3.53 -5.65
CA VAL A 57 16.87 -3.42 -4.50
C VAL A 57 16.31 -2.00 -4.31
N PHE A 58 17.13 -0.97 -4.41
CA PHE A 58 16.68 0.42 -4.17
C PHE A 58 15.82 0.96 -5.31
N LYS A 59 16.11 0.57 -6.55
CA LYS A 59 15.27 0.91 -7.70
C LYS A 59 13.90 0.23 -7.59
N ILE A 60 13.89 -1.06 -7.28
CA ILE A 60 12.64 -1.82 -7.09
C ILE A 60 11.81 -1.22 -5.95
N THR A 61 12.46 -0.91 -4.82
CA THR A 61 11.82 -0.30 -3.66
C THR A 61 11.26 1.08 -3.98
N TRP A 62 12.02 1.92 -4.70
CA TRP A 62 11.59 3.25 -5.14
C TRP A 62 10.37 3.17 -6.06
N VAL A 63 10.42 2.33 -7.09
CA VAL A 63 9.33 2.21 -8.05
C VAL A 63 8.06 1.66 -7.38
N ALA A 64 8.20 0.70 -6.46
CA ALA A 64 7.07 0.22 -5.67
C ALA A 64 6.49 1.31 -4.75
N ALA A 65 7.35 2.06 -4.05
CA ALA A 65 6.94 3.18 -3.22
C ALA A 65 6.19 4.23 -4.04
N PHE A 66 6.70 4.61 -5.21
CA PHE A 66 6.02 5.52 -6.11
C PHE A 66 4.64 4.98 -6.54
N GLY A 67 4.56 3.71 -6.97
CA GLY A 67 3.30 3.14 -7.46
C GLY A 67 2.19 3.08 -6.40
N TRP A 68 2.52 2.66 -5.18
CA TRP A 68 1.55 2.67 -4.07
C TRP A 68 1.24 4.10 -3.59
N GLY A 69 2.24 5.00 -3.62
CA GLY A 69 2.10 6.41 -3.28
C GLY A 69 1.14 7.17 -4.20
N VAL A 70 1.20 6.92 -5.51
CA VAL A 70 0.29 7.51 -6.51
C VAL A 70 -1.17 7.16 -6.21
N GLY A 71 -1.47 5.93 -5.80
CA GLY A 71 -2.83 5.57 -5.37
C GLY A 71 -3.33 6.41 -4.20
N GLY A 72 -2.41 6.91 -3.36
CA GLY A 72 -2.68 7.72 -2.18
C GLY A 72 -3.44 9.03 -2.45
N ILE A 73 -3.44 9.53 -3.68
CA ILE A 73 -4.16 10.76 -4.05
C ILE A 73 -5.70 10.58 -4.08
N ILE A 74 -6.17 9.33 -4.12
CA ILE A 74 -7.60 9.04 -4.25
C ILE A 74 -8.30 9.32 -2.91
N SER A 75 -9.29 10.22 -2.93
CA SER A 75 -10.16 10.43 -1.78
C SER A 75 -11.21 9.33 -1.68
N TYR A 76 -11.35 8.72 -0.49
CA TYR A 76 -12.31 7.63 -0.26
C TYR A 76 -13.19 7.80 0.98
N GLY A 77 -12.97 8.83 1.79
CA GLY A 77 -13.69 9.00 3.06
C GLY A 77 -15.21 9.06 2.91
N ARG A 78 -15.72 9.65 1.81
CA ARG A 78 -17.16 9.64 1.52
C ARG A 78 -17.69 8.26 1.14
N VAL A 79 -16.89 7.48 0.40
CA VAL A 79 -17.22 6.11 0.00
C VAL A 79 -17.29 5.18 1.21
N VAL A 80 -16.38 5.35 2.15
CA VAL A 80 -16.42 4.68 3.46
C VAL A 80 -17.72 4.97 4.21
N GLY A 81 -18.23 6.20 4.10
CA GLY A 81 -19.53 6.61 4.65
C GLY A 81 -20.72 5.90 4.01
N PHE A 82 -20.67 5.60 2.70
CA PHE A 82 -21.73 4.83 2.02
C PHE A 82 -21.86 3.41 2.59
N GLY A 83 -20.76 2.79 3.01
CA GLY A 83 -20.78 1.49 3.68
C GLY A 83 -21.49 1.49 5.04
N ARG A 84 -21.73 2.67 5.63
CA ARG A 84 -22.44 2.87 6.91
C ARG A 84 -23.93 3.20 6.72
N ALA A 85 -24.41 3.22 5.47
CA ALA A 85 -25.83 3.42 5.17
C ALA A 85 -26.68 2.23 5.63
N ASP A 86 -27.99 2.45 5.73
CA ASP A 86 -29.00 1.48 6.16
C ASP A 86 -29.75 0.84 4.98
N ASP A 87 -29.40 1.21 3.73
CA ASP A 87 -30.00 0.68 2.52
C ASP A 87 -29.00 -0.08 1.64
N PHE A 88 -29.49 -1.14 0.99
CA PHE A 88 -28.66 -2.05 0.23
C PHE A 88 -27.90 -1.36 -0.91
N ILE A 89 -28.54 -0.43 -1.62
CA ILE A 89 -27.99 0.17 -2.84
C ILE A 89 -26.78 1.03 -2.48
N ASN A 90 -26.89 1.88 -1.45
CA ASN A 90 -25.79 2.74 -1.02
C ASN A 90 -24.64 1.91 -0.42
N VAL A 91 -24.93 0.93 0.43
CA VAL A 91 -23.87 0.08 1.01
C VAL A 91 -23.16 -0.73 -0.07
N TYR A 92 -23.91 -1.38 -0.97
CA TYR A 92 -23.31 -2.17 -2.03
C TYR A 92 -22.48 -1.30 -2.99
N TYR A 93 -22.99 -0.12 -3.37
CA TYR A 93 -22.23 0.85 -4.14
C TYR A 93 -20.95 1.26 -3.42
N GLY A 94 -21.01 1.58 -2.12
CA GLY A 94 -19.85 1.90 -1.30
C GLY A 94 -18.79 0.80 -1.35
N LEU A 95 -19.19 -0.45 -1.09
CA LEU A 95 -18.28 -1.60 -1.13
C LEU A 95 -17.68 -1.82 -2.53
N LEU A 96 -18.46 -1.68 -3.61
CA LEU A 96 -17.96 -1.79 -4.98
C LEU A 96 -16.96 -0.69 -5.33
N MET A 97 -17.23 0.56 -4.92
CA MET A 97 -16.31 1.66 -5.17
C MET A 97 -15.03 1.53 -4.35
N LEU A 98 -15.10 1.05 -3.10
CA LEU A 98 -13.90 0.72 -2.33
C LEU A 98 -13.10 -0.44 -2.95
N PHE A 99 -13.79 -1.44 -3.50
CA PHE A 99 -13.15 -2.50 -4.27
C PHE A 99 -12.40 -1.95 -5.48
N LEU A 100 -13.01 -1.02 -6.23
CA LEU A 100 -12.37 -0.36 -7.36
C LEU A 100 -11.17 0.48 -6.91
N ILE A 101 -11.34 1.33 -5.89
CA ILE A 101 -10.29 2.20 -5.38
C ILE A 101 -9.11 1.35 -4.90
N GLY A 102 -9.33 0.36 -4.01
CA GLY A 102 -8.29 -0.54 -3.54
C GLY A 102 -7.65 -1.32 -4.70
N GLY A 103 -8.46 -1.69 -5.71
CA GLY A 103 -8.00 -2.26 -6.96
C GLY A 103 -6.96 -1.40 -7.67
N LEU A 104 -7.21 -0.09 -7.79
CA LEU A 104 -6.28 0.86 -8.40
C LEU A 104 -4.98 1.00 -7.60
N TYR A 105 -5.06 1.09 -6.26
CA TYR A 105 -3.88 1.08 -5.39
C TYR A 105 -3.00 -0.15 -5.67
N GLY A 106 -3.59 -1.33 -5.57
CA GLY A 106 -2.89 -2.59 -5.73
C GLY A 106 -2.35 -2.80 -7.14
N PHE A 107 -3.12 -2.41 -8.17
CA PHE A 107 -2.72 -2.58 -9.56
C PHE A 107 -1.54 -1.68 -9.94
N LEU A 108 -1.58 -0.40 -9.58
CA LEU A 108 -0.47 0.53 -9.82
C LEU A 108 0.78 0.14 -9.01
N GLY A 109 0.62 -0.08 -7.70
CA GLY A 109 1.71 -0.47 -6.81
C GLY A 109 2.36 -1.80 -7.18
N GLY A 110 1.54 -2.84 -7.36
CA GLY A 110 2.00 -4.18 -7.75
C GLY A 110 2.51 -4.26 -9.18
N GLY A 111 1.90 -3.54 -10.12
CA GLY A 111 2.32 -3.51 -11.52
C GLY A 111 3.65 -2.83 -11.74
N LEU A 112 3.87 -1.67 -11.12
CA LEU A 112 5.16 -0.96 -11.16
C LEU A 112 6.25 -1.75 -10.42
N PHE A 113 5.94 -2.34 -9.26
CA PHE A 113 6.84 -3.26 -8.57
C PHE A 113 7.25 -4.44 -9.45
N GLY A 114 6.27 -5.13 -10.04
CA GLY A 114 6.51 -6.26 -10.92
C GLY A 114 7.32 -5.87 -12.17
N LEU A 115 7.07 -4.69 -12.72
CA LEU A 115 7.83 -4.18 -13.86
C LEU A 115 9.29 -3.87 -13.49
N ALA A 116 9.53 -3.32 -12.30
CA ALA A 116 10.89 -3.10 -11.81
C ALA A 116 11.65 -4.40 -11.54
N LEU A 117 10.96 -5.49 -11.16
CA LEU A 117 11.56 -6.83 -11.05
C LEU A 117 11.92 -7.43 -12.41
N ALA A 118 11.15 -7.14 -13.46
CA ALA A 118 11.37 -7.63 -14.82
C ALA A 118 12.47 -6.85 -15.56
N ASP A 119 12.75 -5.62 -15.14
CA ASP A 119 13.71 -4.73 -15.77
C ASP A 119 15.15 -5.28 -15.68
N SER A 120 15.70 -5.61 -16.84
CA SER A 120 17.02 -6.23 -16.98
C SER A 120 17.71 -5.73 -18.25
N GLU A 121 18.99 -6.03 -18.44
CA GLU A 121 19.69 -5.64 -19.66
C GLU A 121 19.06 -6.22 -20.93
N LYS A 122 18.49 -7.43 -20.84
CA LYS A 122 17.82 -8.14 -21.95
C LYS A 122 16.37 -7.67 -22.14
N ASN A 123 15.74 -7.14 -21.10
CA ASN A 123 14.35 -6.69 -21.11
C ASN A 123 14.25 -5.34 -20.39
N LYS A 124 14.73 -4.29 -21.07
CA LYS A 124 14.79 -2.94 -20.49
C LYS A 124 13.43 -2.26 -20.53
N VAL A 125 13.06 -1.68 -19.40
CA VAL A 125 11.84 -0.87 -19.29
C VAL A 125 12.12 0.56 -19.75
N THR A 126 11.33 1.04 -20.70
CA THR A 126 11.35 2.43 -21.20
C THR A 126 10.62 3.36 -20.25
N TRP A 127 11.19 3.58 -19.06
CA TRP A 127 10.58 4.34 -17.96
C TRP A 127 10.06 5.72 -18.38
N HIS A 128 10.80 6.46 -19.21
CA HIS A 128 10.37 7.77 -19.70
C HIS A 128 9.05 7.69 -20.50
N SER A 129 8.91 6.69 -21.38
CA SER A 129 7.70 6.50 -22.19
C SER A 129 6.53 6.11 -21.32
N LEU A 130 6.76 5.19 -20.37
CA LEU A 130 5.72 4.75 -19.44
C LEU A 130 5.18 5.90 -18.59
N VAL A 131 6.07 6.76 -18.05
CA VAL A 131 5.65 7.92 -17.24
C VAL A 131 4.80 8.88 -18.08
N VAL A 132 5.19 9.15 -19.33
CA VAL A 132 4.40 9.99 -20.25
C VAL A 132 3.05 9.36 -20.54
N GLU A 133 3.00 8.06 -20.85
CA GLU A 133 1.75 7.34 -21.14
C GLU A 133 0.80 7.31 -19.94
N MET A 134 1.31 7.09 -18.73
CA MET A 134 0.52 7.14 -17.50
C MET A 134 -0.02 8.55 -17.26
N THR A 135 0.78 9.58 -17.49
CA THR A 135 0.38 10.99 -17.31
C THR A 135 -0.71 11.37 -18.31
N VAL A 136 -0.51 11.04 -19.59
CA VAL A 136 -1.51 11.28 -20.65
C VAL A 136 -2.78 10.47 -20.38
N GLY A 137 -2.66 9.22 -19.97
CA GLY A 137 -3.80 8.37 -19.58
C GLY A 137 -4.61 8.99 -18.43
N ALA A 138 -3.94 9.50 -17.39
CA ALA A 138 -4.58 10.24 -16.30
C ALA A 138 -5.37 11.45 -16.81
N LEU A 139 -4.73 12.31 -17.62
CA LEU A 139 -5.35 13.54 -18.14
C LEU A 139 -6.56 13.24 -19.02
N ILE A 140 -6.45 12.27 -19.94
CA ILE A 140 -7.55 11.87 -20.83
C ILE A 140 -8.71 11.31 -20.01
N THR A 141 -8.44 10.38 -19.09
CA THR A 141 -9.50 9.70 -18.34
C THR A 141 -10.19 10.66 -17.38
N TYR A 142 -9.45 11.52 -16.70
CA TYR A 142 -10.03 12.57 -15.85
C TYR A 142 -10.86 13.56 -16.69
N GLY A 143 -10.31 14.05 -17.79
CA GLY A 143 -11.00 14.97 -18.69
C GLY A 143 -12.30 14.40 -19.23
N LEU A 144 -12.31 13.14 -19.67
CA LEU A 144 -13.52 12.50 -20.19
C LEU A 144 -14.53 12.16 -19.10
N LEU A 145 -14.12 11.40 -18.07
CA LEU A 145 -15.07 10.88 -17.09
C LEU A 145 -15.59 11.97 -16.15
N ILE A 146 -14.73 12.91 -15.75
CA ILE A 146 -15.09 13.92 -14.75
C ILE A 146 -15.55 15.20 -15.42
N ASN A 147 -14.74 15.78 -16.32
CA ASN A 147 -15.08 17.10 -16.87
C ASN A 147 -16.17 17.05 -17.96
N GLN A 148 -16.29 15.95 -18.72
CA GLN A 148 -17.28 15.84 -19.80
C GLN A 148 -18.52 15.06 -19.39
N LEU A 149 -18.35 13.92 -18.70
CA LEU A 149 -19.46 13.03 -18.36
C LEU A 149 -20.00 13.23 -16.94
N GLU A 150 -19.29 13.98 -16.09
CA GLU A 150 -19.66 14.22 -14.70
C GLU A 150 -19.95 12.90 -13.93
N TRP A 151 -19.18 11.85 -14.22
CA TRP A 151 -19.26 10.57 -13.52
C TRP A 151 -18.57 10.69 -12.17
N LEU A 152 -19.24 11.31 -11.21
CA LEU A 152 -18.70 11.60 -9.88
C LEU A 152 -18.94 10.42 -8.93
N MET A 153 -17.86 9.86 -8.39
CA MET A 153 -17.87 8.79 -7.40
C MET A 153 -17.97 9.33 -5.97
N THR A 154 -17.32 10.46 -5.69
CA THR A 154 -17.09 11.02 -4.35
C THR A 154 -17.47 12.50 -4.17
N PRO A 155 -18.47 13.07 -4.87
CA PRO A 155 -18.74 14.51 -4.82
C PRO A 155 -19.03 14.98 -3.38
N PRO A 156 -18.64 16.20 -2.94
CA PRO A 156 -17.86 17.21 -3.63
C PRO A 156 -16.33 17.00 -3.46
N ARG A 157 -15.88 15.80 -3.06
CA ARG A 157 -14.45 15.53 -2.93
C ARG A 157 -13.79 15.33 -4.29
N SER A 158 -12.47 15.31 -4.27
CA SER A 158 -11.64 15.10 -5.46
C SER A 158 -11.89 13.74 -6.12
N GLU A 159 -12.11 13.75 -7.43
CA GLU A 159 -12.38 12.56 -8.27
C GLU A 159 -11.09 11.99 -8.90
N LEU A 160 -9.94 12.11 -8.22
CA LEU A 160 -8.65 11.62 -8.73
C LEU A 160 -8.59 10.10 -8.93
N TRP A 161 -9.60 9.33 -8.50
CA TRP A 161 -9.74 7.93 -8.90
C TRP A 161 -9.77 7.78 -10.43
N ALA A 162 -10.34 8.75 -11.16
CA ALA A 162 -10.38 8.72 -12.63
C ALA A 162 -8.99 8.91 -13.24
N ALA A 163 -8.17 9.78 -12.65
CA ALA A 163 -6.78 9.93 -13.06
C ALA A 163 -5.98 8.65 -12.78
N CYS A 164 -6.15 8.03 -11.61
CA CYS A 164 -5.54 6.73 -11.29
C CYS A 164 -6.02 5.59 -12.20
N LEU A 165 -7.29 5.59 -12.59
CA LEU A 165 -7.82 4.64 -13.58
C LEU A 165 -7.10 4.82 -14.93
N GLY A 166 -6.93 6.06 -15.39
CA GLY A 166 -6.18 6.35 -16.60
C GLY A 166 -4.72 5.88 -16.55
N MET A 167 -4.05 6.10 -15.42
CA MET A 167 -2.70 5.57 -15.18
C MET A 167 -2.67 4.03 -15.20
N ALA A 168 -3.66 3.38 -14.60
CA ALA A 168 -3.76 1.93 -14.55
C ALA A 168 -4.02 1.33 -15.94
N ILE A 169 -4.87 1.95 -16.76
CA ILE A 169 -5.11 1.54 -18.15
C ILE A 169 -3.82 1.67 -18.97
N ALA A 170 -3.12 2.81 -18.86
CA ALA A 170 -1.85 3.02 -19.57
C ALA A 170 -0.76 2.03 -19.14
N LEU A 171 -0.59 1.80 -17.83
CA LEU A 171 0.31 0.79 -17.30
C LEU A 171 -0.07 -0.60 -17.81
N GLY A 172 -1.36 -0.96 -17.75
CA GLY A 172 -1.84 -2.25 -18.22
C GLY A 172 -1.56 -2.48 -19.70
N TRP A 173 -1.84 -1.48 -20.53
CA TRP A 173 -1.51 -1.50 -21.95
C TRP A 173 -0.01 -1.65 -22.20
N TYR A 174 0.82 -0.92 -21.44
CA TYR A 174 2.27 -1.04 -21.49
C TYR A 174 2.73 -2.47 -21.18
N LEU A 175 2.21 -3.08 -20.12
CA LEU A 175 2.57 -4.43 -19.70
C LEU A 175 2.20 -5.46 -20.77
N LEU A 176 1.02 -5.34 -21.38
CA LEU A 176 0.54 -6.26 -22.41
C LEU A 176 1.35 -6.14 -23.71
N ARG A 177 1.52 -4.92 -24.24
CA ARG A 177 2.20 -4.70 -25.52
C ARG A 177 3.70 -5.03 -25.47
N ASN A 178 4.31 -4.91 -24.29
CA ASN A 178 5.72 -5.29 -24.05
C ASN A 178 5.86 -6.72 -23.50
N GLN A 179 4.80 -7.53 -23.53
CA GLN A 179 4.80 -8.94 -23.13
C GLN A 179 5.30 -9.20 -21.69
N GLN A 180 5.10 -8.25 -20.78
CA GLN A 180 5.52 -8.30 -19.38
C GLN A 180 4.55 -9.15 -18.54
N SER A 181 4.43 -10.44 -18.88
CA SER A 181 3.42 -11.35 -18.31
C SER A 181 3.56 -11.53 -16.80
N ALA A 182 4.79 -11.54 -16.27
CA ALA A 182 5.05 -11.63 -14.85
C ALA A 182 4.53 -10.39 -14.11
N ALA A 183 4.91 -9.19 -14.58
CA ALA A 183 4.47 -7.93 -14.00
C ALA A 183 2.95 -7.73 -14.10
N TRP A 184 2.34 -8.11 -15.23
CA TRP A 184 0.89 -8.13 -15.41
C TRP A 184 0.18 -9.00 -14.37
N ARG A 185 0.73 -10.20 -14.12
CA ARG A 185 0.22 -11.09 -13.07
C ARG A 185 0.31 -10.45 -11.69
N VAL A 186 1.44 -9.83 -11.34
CA VAL A 186 1.59 -9.12 -10.05
C VAL A 186 0.57 -7.98 -9.91
N ALA A 187 0.37 -7.18 -10.97
CA ALA A 187 -0.59 -6.10 -10.98
C ALA A 187 -2.01 -6.59 -10.68
N LEU A 188 -2.45 -7.67 -11.35
CA LEU A 188 -3.80 -8.20 -11.17
C LEU A 188 -4.04 -8.81 -9.79
N TYR A 189 -3.12 -9.64 -9.28
CA TYR A 189 -3.29 -10.21 -7.93
C TYR A 189 -3.21 -9.14 -6.84
N SER A 190 -2.27 -8.21 -6.95
CA SER A 190 -2.16 -7.09 -6.01
C SER A 190 -3.40 -6.21 -6.03
N GLY A 191 -3.92 -5.89 -7.23
CA GLY A 191 -5.18 -5.15 -7.41
C GLY A 191 -6.38 -5.87 -6.79
N LEU A 192 -6.63 -7.13 -7.13
CA LEU A 192 -7.74 -7.89 -6.55
C LEU A 192 -7.62 -8.01 -5.03
N GLY A 193 -6.40 -8.26 -4.52
CA GLY A 193 -6.13 -8.34 -3.09
C GLY A 193 -6.44 -7.03 -2.38
N ALA A 194 -5.85 -5.92 -2.83
CA ALA A 194 -6.06 -4.62 -2.21
C ALA A 194 -7.52 -4.13 -2.34
N GLY A 195 -8.16 -4.37 -3.48
CA GLY A 195 -9.57 -4.08 -3.70
C GLY A 195 -10.48 -4.84 -2.74
N PHE A 196 -10.34 -6.17 -2.68
CA PHE A 196 -11.10 -6.98 -1.75
C PHE A 196 -10.83 -6.55 -0.30
N GLY A 197 -9.57 -6.35 0.05
CA GLY A 197 -9.16 -5.90 1.38
C GLY A 197 -9.77 -4.58 1.80
N PHE A 198 -9.94 -3.63 0.87
CA PHE A 198 -10.59 -2.36 1.18
C PHE A 198 -12.08 -2.53 1.46
N ALA A 199 -12.80 -3.17 0.55
CA ALA A 199 -14.24 -3.37 0.71
C ALA A 199 -14.55 -4.23 1.95
N PHE A 200 -13.84 -5.34 2.14
CA PHE A 200 -13.97 -6.18 3.32
C PHE A 200 -13.55 -5.45 4.61
N GLY A 201 -12.49 -4.64 4.55
CA GLY A 201 -12.05 -3.80 5.66
C GLY A 201 -13.11 -2.81 6.10
N ASN A 202 -13.83 -2.18 5.17
CA ASN A 202 -14.93 -1.26 5.50
C ASN A 202 -16.13 -2.00 6.09
N PHE A 203 -16.46 -3.19 5.59
CA PHE A 203 -17.44 -4.07 6.24
C PHE A 203 -17.05 -4.39 7.70
N LEU A 204 -15.80 -4.76 7.96
CA LEU A 204 -15.31 -4.98 9.32
C LEU A 204 -15.35 -3.71 10.17
N GLN A 205 -15.10 -2.55 9.56
CA GLN A 205 -15.18 -1.26 10.24
C GLN A 205 -16.61 -0.95 10.71
N VAL A 206 -17.60 -1.25 9.87
CA VAL A 206 -19.03 -1.10 10.19
C VAL A 206 -19.39 -2.03 11.36
N LEU A 207 -19.13 -3.33 11.25
CA LEU A 207 -19.41 -4.28 12.33
C LEU A 207 -18.67 -3.96 13.62
N GLY A 208 -17.43 -3.50 13.51
CA GLY A 208 -16.64 -3.04 14.65
C GLY A 208 -17.29 -1.86 15.37
N THR A 209 -17.78 -0.88 14.62
CA THR A 209 -18.54 0.25 15.17
C THR A 209 -19.78 -0.25 15.92
N VAL A 210 -20.52 -1.19 15.32
CA VAL A 210 -21.75 -1.76 15.90
C VAL A 210 -21.46 -2.57 17.18
N SER A 211 -20.31 -3.25 17.23
CA SER A 211 -19.94 -4.08 18.38
C SER A 211 -19.67 -3.30 19.67
N GLY A 212 -19.44 -1.98 19.58
CA GLY A 212 -19.08 -1.14 20.72
C GLY A 212 -17.69 -1.41 21.29
N ILE A 213 -16.88 -2.28 20.66
CA ILE A 213 -15.50 -2.54 21.08
C ILE A 213 -14.69 -1.25 20.89
N ALA A 214 -14.04 -0.79 21.96
CA ALA A 214 -13.16 0.38 21.94
C ALA A 214 -11.84 0.04 21.23
N PHE A 215 -11.88 -0.06 19.91
CA PHE A 215 -10.73 -0.32 19.04
C PHE A 215 -10.79 0.55 17.80
N ASN A 216 -9.62 0.89 17.24
CA ASN A 216 -9.55 1.71 16.04
C ASN A 216 -9.91 0.92 14.78
N PHE A 217 -11.19 0.80 14.50
CA PHE A 217 -11.69 0.05 13.34
C PHE A 217 -11.41 0.71 11.98
N TRP A 218 -11.11 2.01 11.95
CA TRP A 218 -10.55 2.65 10.75
C TRP A 218 -9.19 2.04 10.40
N ASN A 219 -8.36 1.84 11.42
CA ASN A 219 -7.06 1.21 11.27
C ASN A 219 -7.17 -0.27 10.85
N VAL A 220 -8.22 -0.98 11.28
CA VAL A 220 -8.52 -2.35 10.80
C VAL A 220 -8.83 -2.36 9.31
N MET A 221 -9.63 -1.40 8.84
CA MET A 221 -9.91 -1.25 7.41
C MET A 221 -8.61 -0.99 6.63
N GLU A 222 -7.78 -0.05 7.08
CA GLU A 222 -6.50 0.26 6.44
C GLU A 222 -5.55 -0.94 6.45
N TYR A 223 -5.48 -1.65 7.57
CA TYR A 223 -4.73 -2.90 7.69
C TYR A 223 -5.18 -3.93 6.66
N ALA A 224 -6.49 -4.10 6.45
CA ALA A 224 -7.03 -5.06 5.49
C ALA A 224 -6.59 -4.76 4.05
N ILE A 225 -6.56 -3.48 3.64
CA ILE A 225 -6.05 -3.07 2.32
C ILE A 225 -4.62 -3.60 2.11
N GLY A 226 -3.72 -3.25 3.05
CA GLY A 226 -2.32 -3.64 2.96
C GLY A 226 -2.13 -5.15 3.10
N PHE A 227 -2.93 -5.83 3.94
CA PHE A 227 -2.81 -7.26 4.18
C PHE A 227 -3.16 -8.08 2.94
N PHE A 228 -4.34 -7.87 2.38
CA PHE A 228 -4.76 -8.59 1.19
C PHE A 228 -4.01 -8.13 -0.07
N GLY A 229 -3.67 -6.83 -0.17
CA GLY A 229 -2.80 -6.31 -1.21
C GLY A 229 -1.40 -6.93 -1.18
N GLY A 230 -0.82 -7.11 0.01
CA GLY A 230 0.49 -7.72 0.23
C GLY A 230 0.48 -9.21 -0.10
N ILE A 231 -0.57 -9.94 0.27
CA ILE A 231 -0.79 -11.34 -0.14
C ILE A 231 -0.88 -11.44 -1.66
N GLY A 232 -1.69 -10.57 -2.30
CA GLY A 232 -1.85 -10.56 -3.74
C GLY A 232 -0.55 -10.27 -4.48
N MET A 233 0.17 -9.23 -4.06
CA MET A 233 1.48 -8.85 -4.61
C MET A 233 2.49 -10.00 -4.46
N ALA A 234 2.60 -10.60 -3.28
CA ALA A 234 3.49 -11.73 -3.02
C ALA A 234 3.13 -12.98 -3.81
N TYR A 235 1.84 -13.35 -3.85
CA TYR A 235 1.36 -14.51 -4.61
C TYR A 235 1.65 -14.33 -6.10
N GLY A 236 1.34 -13.15 -6.65
CA GLY A 236 1.65 -12.80 -8.04
C GLY A 236 3.15 -12.95 -8.33
N THR A 237 4.00 -12.45 -7.43
CA THR A 237 5.46 -12.54 -7.58
C THR A 237 5.97 -13.98 -7.48
N PHE A 238 5.55 -14.75 -6.48
CA PHE A 238 6.12 -16.08 -6.24
C PHE A 238 5.63 -17.17 -7.19
N THR A 239 4.51 -16.91 -7.88
CA THR A 239 3.92 -17.83 -8.85
C THR A 239 4.17 -17.42 -10.31
N ALA A 240 4.81 -16.28 -10.55
CA ALA A 240 5.20 -15.83 -11.87
C ALA A 240 6.55 -16.42 -12.32
N SER A 241 6.71 -16.59 -13.63
CA SER A 241 7.99 -16.92 -14.24
C SER A 241 8.78 -15.65 -14.52
N TRP A 242 9.95 -15.53 -13.90
CA TRP A 242 10.82 -14.37 -14.02
C TRP A 242 12.08 -14.72 -14.82
N PRO A 243 12.57 -13.82 -15.68
CA PRO A 243 13.86 -14.01 -16.32
C PRO A 243 14.96 -14.07 -15.25
N VAL A 244 15.98 -14.89 -15.50
CA VAL A 244 17.22 -14.87 -14.70
C VAL A 244 18.10 -13.80 -15.29
N SER A 245 18.36 -12.74 -14.52
CA SER A 245 19.28 -11.68 -14.91
C SER A 245 20.69 -12.03 -14.45
N GLU A 246 21.67 -11.74 -15.29
CA GLU A 246 23.07 -11.83 -14.90
C GLU A 246 23.33 -10.80 -13.78
N ILE A 247 24.07 -11.22 -12.75
CA ILE A 247 24.45 -10.32 -11.65
C ILE A 247 25.35 -9.24 -12.26
N PRO A 248 24.97 -7.95 -12.23
CA PRO A 248 25.76 -6.89 -12.86
C PRO A 248 27.20 -6.90 -12.35
N SER A 249 28.18 -6.79 -13.25
CA SER A 249 29.61 -6.74 -12.92
C SER A 249 30.02 -5.43 -12.22
N LYS A 250 29.17 -4.40 -12.29
CA LYS A 250 29.39 -3.10 -11.65
C LYS A 250 28.06 -2.48 -11.22
N GLN A 251 28.01 -2.01 -9.98
CA GLN A 251 26.81 -1.43 -9.38
C GLN A 251 26.58 -0.02 -9.93
N ASN A 252 25.52 0.18 -10.72
CA ASN A 252 25.19 1.49 -11.30
C ASN A 252 24.10 2.21 -10.48
N ARG A 253 24.39 3.49 -10.13
CA ARG A 253 23.45 4.54 -9.67
C ARG A 253 22.43 4.14 -8.58
N VAL A 254 22.90 3.57 -7.48
CA VAL A 254 22.07 3.29 -6.28
C VAL A 254 21.73 4.54 -5.44
N LEU A 255 22.49 5.63 -5.59
CA LEU A 255 22.32 6.82 -4.73
C LEU A 255 20.98 7.52 -4.90
N ILE A 256 20.52 7.77 -6.14
CA ILE A 256 19.27 8.51 -6.36
C ILE A 256 18.05 7.74 -5.84
N PRO A 257 17.82 6.46 -6.23
CA PRO A 257 16.71 5.68 -5.65
C PRO A 257 16.81 5.55 -4.13
N PHE A 258 18.03 5.45 -3.58
CA PHE A 258 18.24 5.44 -2.14
C PHE A 258 17.78 6.75 -1.48
N LEU A 259 18.23 7.90 -1.98
CA LEU A 259 17.85 9.21 -1.43
C LEU A 259 16.33 9.42 -1.51
N LEU A 260 15.70 9.01 -2.61
CA LEU A 260 14.25 9.14 -2.76
C LEU A 260 13.47 8.30 -1.72
N VAL A 261 13.90 7.06 -1.46
CA VAL A 261 13.20 6.13 -0.56
C VAL A 261 13.47 6.39 0.92
N PHE A 262 14.73 6.64 1.28
CA PHE A 262 15.17 6.68 2.68
C PHE A 262 15.38 8.10 3.22
N VAL A 263 15.37 9.11 2.35
CA VAL A 263 15.49 10.52 2.76
C VAL A 263 14.24 11.29 2.36
N PHE A 264 13.92 11.37 1.06
CA PHE A 264 12.83 12.22 0.57
C PHE A 264 11.46 11.81 1.11
N ILE A 265 11.04 10.54 0.92
CA ILE A 265 9.74 10.07 1.43
C ILE A 265 9.62 10.26 2.95
N PRO A 266 10.58 9.80 3.78
CA PRO A 266 10.53 10.02 5.23
C PRO A 266 10.53 11.49 5.63
N PHE A 267 11.30 12.34 4.94
CA PHE A 267 11.35 13.76 5.21
C PHE A 267 9.99 14.43 4.92
N VAL A 268 9.33 14.10 3.81
CA VAL A 268 7.98 14.59 3.51
C VAL A 268 6.97 14.11 4.55
N VAL A 269 7.08 12.86 5.03
CA VAL A 269 6.25 12.38 6.16
C VAL A 269 6.47 13.22 7.40
N TRP A 270 7.72 13.50 7.76
CA TRP A 270 8.03 14.35 8.90
C TRP A 270 7.44 15.75 8.74
N GLU A 271 7.71 16.40 7.61
CA GLU A 271 7.26 17.77 7.33
C GLU A 271 5.73 17.92 7.37
N GLN A 272 4.98 16.99 6.77
CA GLN A 272 3.52 17.08 6.71
C GLN A 272 2.79 16.54 7.95
N SER A 273 3.44 15.66 8.73
CA SER A 273 2.76 14.95 9.82
C SER A 273 3.15 15.49 11.19
N PHE A 274 4.42 15.87 11.39
CA PHE A 274 4.91 16.39 12.66
C PHE A 274 4.76 17.92 12.72
N THR A 275 3.58 18.43 12.38
CA THR A 275 3.30 19.88 12.48
C THR A 275 3.04 20.28 13.92
N GLN A 276 3.38 21.52 14.25
CA GLN A 276 3.19 22.05 15.61
C GLN A 276 1.73 21.95 16.05
N GLN A 277 0.79 22.29 15.17
CA GLN A 277 -0.65 22.20 15.44
C GLN A 277 -1.09 20.78 15.78
N LYS A 278 -0.77 19.79 14.94
CA LYS A 278 -1.17 18.38 15.16
C LYS A 278 -0.60 17.82 16.45
N LEU A 279 0.68 18.10 16.73
CA LEU A 279 1.33 17.61 17.94
C LEU A 279 0.78 18.32 19.19
N GLN A 280 0.53 19.63 19.13
CA GLN A 280 -0.09 20.34 20.24
C GLN A 280 -1.47 19.76 20.58
N GLU A 281 -2.32 19.45 19.59
CA GLU A 281 -3.62 18.80 19.78
C GLU A 281 -3.51 17.44 20.50
N ILE A 282 -2.48 16.66 20.18
CA ILE A 282 -2.27 15.32 20.75
C ILE A 282 -1.67 15.39 22.16
N PHE A 283 -0.81 16.38 22.42
CA PHE A 283 -0.11 16.54 23.70
C PHE A 283 -0.68 17.66 24.58
N LEU A 284 -1.90 18.17 24.28
CA LEU A 284 -2.59 19.30 24.94
C LEU A 284 -2.49 19.31 26.48
N LYS A 285 -2.45 18.11 27.09
CA LYS A 285 -2.47 17.93 28.54
C LYS A 285 -1.08 17.85 29.19
N TYR A 286 -0.01 17.71 28.41
CA TYR A 286 1.32 17.31 28.90
C TYR A 286 2.50 18.13 28.37
N SER A 287 2.32 18.96 27.33
CA SER A 287 3.47 19.53 26.62
C SER A 287 3.55 21.04 26.63
N THR A 288 4.71 21.58 27.00
CA THR A 288 5.16 22.92 26.62
C THR A 288 5.53 22.95 25.13
N VAL A 289 5.68 24.15 24.56
CA VAL A 289 6.17 24.35 23.19
C VAL A 289 7.51 23.62 22.97
N ASP A 290 8.38 23.64 23.98
CA ASP A 290 9.70 22.97 23.95
C ASP A 290 9.59 21.45 23.79
N PHE A 291 8.58 20.84 24.39
CA PHE A 291 8.37 19.39 24.28
C PHE A 291 7.92 18.97 22.87
N VAL A 292 7.03 19.75 22.26
CA VAL A 292 6.61 19.52 20.86
C VAL A 292 7.80 19.66 19.92
N TRP A 293 8.62 20.69 20.12
CA TRP A 293 9.84 20.90 19.34
C TRP A 293 10.83 19.73 19.50
N LEU A 294 11.01 19.22 20.73
CA LEU A 294 11.83 18.04 20.98
C LEU A 294 11.33 16.82 20.19
N ILE A 295 10.02 16.56 20.17
CA ILE A 295 9.45 15.44 19.39
C ILE A 295 9.76 15.60 17.90
N GLN A 296 9.60 16.81 17.35
CA GLN A 296 9.93 17.09 15.95
C GLN A 296 11.42 16.82 15.67
N CYS A 297 12.32 17.28 16.54
CA CYS A 297 13.75 17.04 16.41
C CYS A 297 14.12 15.57 16.52
N VAL A 298 13.54 14.83 17.47
CA VAL A 298 13.77 13.38 17.62
C VAL A 298 13.30 12.62 16.39
N ALA A 299 12.13 12.97 15.85
CA ALA A 299 11.61 12.38 14.63
C ALA A 299 12.55 12.62 13.45
N LEU A 300 12.98 13.87 13.22
CA LEU A 300 13.92 14.20 12.15
C LEU A 300 15.30 13.52 12.34
N ALA A 301 15.83 13.53 13.56
CA ALA A 301 17.08 12.88 13.90
C ALA A 301 17.02 11.36 13.65
N SER A 302 15.89 10.71 13.92
CA SER A 302 15.71 9.28 13.63
C SER A 302 15.75 8.97 12.13
N ILE A 303 15.19 9.86 11.29
CA ILE A 303 15.23 9.73 9.82
C ILE A 303 16.66 9.91 9.31
N ILE A 304 17.34 10.98 9.74
CA ILE A 304 18.73 11.27 9.34
C ILE A 304 19.66 10.15 9.83
N GLY A 305 19.50 9.72 11.08
CA GLY A 305 20.27 8.62 11.68
C GLY A 305 20.07 7.30 10.92
N MET A 306 18.84 6.96 10.56
CA MET A 306 18.53 5.81 9.71
C MET A 306 19.21 5.92 8.35
N ALA A 307 19.03 7.04 7.64
CA ALA A 307 19.60 7.21 6.31
C ALA A 307 21.13 7.14 6.33
N GLY A 308 21.78 7.81 7.28
CA GLY A 308 23.23 7.78 7.47
C GLY A 308 23.75 6.37 7.80
N TYR A 309 23.07 5.66 8.70
CA TYR A 309 23.42 4.28 9.04
C TYR A 309 23.26 3.33 7.85
N LEU A 310 22.17 3.44 7.10
CA LEU A 310 21.95 2.61 5.92
C LEU A 310 22.96 2.90 4.81
N LEU A 311 23.31 4.17 4.58
CA LEU A 311 24.42 4.53 3.68
C LEU A 311 25.73 3.89 4.12
N TYR A 312 26.07 3.97 5.41
CA TYR A 312 27.24 3.30 5.97
C TYR A 312 27.23 1.79 5.68
N VAL A 313 26.11 1.10 5.94
CA VAL A 313 25.97 -0.35 5.68
C VAL A 313 26.16 -0.69 4.19
N ILE A 314 25.62 0.13 3.29
CA ILE A 314 25.62 -0.13 1.84
C ILE A 314 26.96 0.25 1.17
N TYR A 315 27.63 1.31 1.62
CA TYR A 315 28.85 1.79 0.96
C TYR A 315 30.13 1.26 1.59
N LEU A 316 30.15 1.05 2.91
CA LEU A 316 31.38 0.65 3.61
C LEU A 316 31.42 -0.84 3.96
N LYS A 317 30.26 -1.47 4.13
CA LYS A 317 30.18 -2.88 4.55
C LYS A 317 29.99 -3.87 3.40
N THR A 318 29.42 -3.42 2.29
CA THR A 318 29.23 -4.24 1.09
C THR A 318 30.32 -3.88 0.09
N SER A 319 31.27 -4.79 -0.12
CA SER A 319 32.39 -4.70 -1.08
C SER A 319 31.91 -4.73 -2.55
N GLY A 320 30.94 -3.89 -2.91
CA GLY A 320 30.33 -3.81 -4.24
C GLY A 320 29.20 -4.81 -4.52
N PHE A 321 28.73 -5.56 -3.52
CA PHE A 321 27.59 -6.50 -3.66
C PHE A 321 26.62 -6.41 -2.48
N ILE A 322 25.34 -6.19 -2.77
CA ILE A 322 24.28 -6.13 -1.75
C ILE A 322 23.85 -7.55 -1.40
N SER A 323 24.14 -7.96 -0.15
CA SER A 323 23.80 -9.29 0.36
C SER A 323 22.39 -9.35 0.98
N TYR A 324 21.87 -10.55 1.18
CA TYR A 324 20.65 -10.78 1.98
C TYR A 324 20.70 -10.08 3.35
N SER A 325 21.85 -10.15 4.03
CA SER A 325 22.04 -9.54 5.36
C SER A 325 21.91 -8.01 5.31
N SER A 326 22.43 -7.39 4.24
CA SER A 326 22.33 -5.95 4.00
C SER A 326 20.88 -5.54 3.75
N VAL A 327 20.17 -6.26 2.87
CA VAL A 327 18.74 -5.98 2.60
C VAL A 327 17.89 -6.20 3.86
N ARG A 328 18.21 -7.21 4.67
CA ARG A 328 17.50 -7.47 5.94
C ARG A 328 17.71 -6.33 6.92
N THR A 329 18.93 -5.81 7.02
CA THR A 329 19.25 -4.63 7.84
C THR A 329 18.45 -3.41 7.35
N VAL A 330 18.44 -3.16 6.04
CA VAL A 330 17.64 -2.07 5.43
C VAL A 330 16.17 -2.21 5.80
N PHE A 331 15.58 -3.40 5.63
CA PHE A 331 14.19 -3.67 5.97
C PHE A 331 13.88 -3.41 7.45
N ILE A 332 14.71 -3.92 8.38
CA ILE A 332 14.51 -3.76 9.82
C ILE A 332 14.49 -2.29 10.21
N TRP A 333 15.47 -1.52 9.75
CA TRP A 333 15.55 -0.09 10.08
C TRP A 333 14.43 0.71 9.42
N TYR A 334 14.15 0.44 8.14
CA TYR A 334 13.13 1.18 7.41
C TYR A 334 11.71 0.94 7.96
N PHE A 335 11.41 -0.29 8.37
CA PHE A 335 10.12 -0.62 8.99
C PHE A 335 10.08 -0.22 10.47
N GLY A 336 11.18 -0.40 11.20
CA GLY A 336 11.29 -0.03 12.61
C GLY A 336 11.14 1.47 12.85
N VAL A 337 11.83 2.30 12.05
CA VAL A 337 11.69 3.77 12.12
C VAL A 337 10.29 4.21 11.76
N TYR A 338 9.66 3.56 10.77
CA TYR A 338 8.28 3.85 10.40
C TYR A 338 7.30 3.62 11.56
N ILE A 339 7.42 2.49 12.26
CA ILE A 339 6.63 2.20 13.48
C ILE A 339 6.98 3.17 14.61
N PHE A 340 8.27 3.47 14.81
CA PHE A 340 8.73 4.41 15.84
C PHE A 340 8.15 5.81 15.65
N LEU A 341 8.16 6.34 14.42
CA LEU A 341 7.52 7.62 14.11
C LEU A 341 6.01 7.57 14.39
N SER A 342 5.35 6.42 14.21
CA SER A 342 3.91 6.27 14.51
C SER A 342 3.68 6.44 16.00
N PHE A 343 4.58 5.91 16.82
CA PHE A 343 4.49 6.01 18.28
C PHE A 343 4.69 7.46 18.73
N LEU A 344 5.63 8.18 18.10
CA LEU A 344 5.86 9.59 18.38
C LEU A 344 4.66 10.45 18.01
N ILE A 345 4.13 10.32 16.79
CA ILE A 345 3.03 11.18 16.33
C ILE A 345 1.72 10.89 17.06
N THR A 346 1.47 9.66 17.49
CA THR A 346 0.26 9.30 18.25
C THR A 346 0.40 9.51 19.75
N GLY A 347 1.61 9.79 20.25
CA GLY A 347 1.88 9.84 21.68
C GLY A 347 1.57 8.52 22.39
N THR A 348 1.71 7.37 21.70
CA THR A 348 1.41 6.03 22.24
C THR A 348 2.01 5.78 23.62
N PRO A 349 3.27 6.16 23.93
CA PRO A 349 3.83 5.96 25.28
C PRO A 349 3.08 6.69 26.39
N PHE A 350 2.32 7.74 26.06
CA PHE A 350 1.58 8.58 27.00
C PHE A 350 0.07 8.27 27.01
N HIS A 351 -0.44 7.57 25.99
CA HIS A 351 -1.85 7.20 25.85
C HIS A 351 -2.01 5.68 25.75
N THR A 352 -2.43 5.03 26.85
CA THR A 352 -2.70 3.58 26.89
C THR A 352 -3.97 3.17 26.14
N GLN A 353 -4.70 4.13 25.55
CA GLN A 353 -6.00 3.93 24.90
C GLN A 353 -5.91 3.51 23.42
N LEU A 354 -4.70 3.32 22.87
CA LEU A 354 -4.47 2.90 21.48
C LEU A 354 -3.78 1.52 21.42
N PRO A 355 -4.45 0.43 21.87
CA PRO A 355 -3.86 -0.90 21.92
C PRO A 355 -3.37 -1.39 20.55
N GLU A 356 -3.96 -0.90 19.45
CA GLU A 356 -3.57 -1.26 18.10
C GLU A 356 -2.12 -0.89 17.75
N GLN A 357 -1.56 0.15 18.37
CA GLN A 357 -0.18 0.60 18.10
C GLN A 357 0.83 -0.43 18.57
N TYR A 358 0.58 -1.09 19.70
CA TYR A 358 1.45 -2.15 20.21
C TYR A 358 1.41 -3.41 19.34
N LEU A 359 0.30 -3.66 18.63
CA LEU A 359 0.20 -4.76 17.67
C LEU A 359 1.17 -4.59 16.49
N TYR A 360 1.63 -3.37 16.19
CA TYR A 360 2.63 -3.15 15.15
C TYR A 360 3.97 -3.80 15.52
N LEU A 361 4.37 -3.72 16.79
CA LEU A 361 5.59 -4.37 17.29
C LEU A 361 5.44 -5.88 17.32
N VAL A 362 4.24 -6.38 17.69
CA VAL A 362 3.94 -7.82 17.63
C VAL A 362 4.07 -8.33 16.20
N ASN A 363 3.47 -7.64 15.23
CA ASN A 363 3.56 -7.99 13.81
C ASN A 363 5.00 -7.91 13.30
N LEU A 364 5.76 -6.87 13.67
CA LEU A 364 7.19 -6.79 13.35
C LEU A 364 7.94 -8.02 13.89
N GLY A 365 7.70 -8.43 15.14
CA GLY A 365 8.28 -9.63 15.73
C GLY A 365 7.95 -10.90 14.94
N ILE A 366 6.68 -11.10 14.59
CA ILE A 366 6.21 -12.24 13.78
C ILE A 366 6.87 -12.25 12.40
N VAL A 367 6.96 -11.09 11.74
CA VAL A 367 7.59 -10.94 10.42
C VAL A 367 9.08 -11.27 10.49
N LEU A 368 9.82 -10.74 11.48
CA LEU A 368 11.24 -11.03 11.66
C LEU A 368 11.51 -12.50 11.98
N PHE A 369 10.62 -13.12 12.77
CA PHE A 369 10.67 -14.56 13.02
C PHE A 369 10.43 -15.35 11.72
N GLY A 370 9.39 -14.99 10.95
CA GLY A 370 9.07 -15.61 9.66
C GLY A 370 10.22 -15.55 8.66
N LEU A 371 10.87 -14.38 8.52
CA LEU A 371 12.04 -14.18 7.66
C LEU A 371 13.22 -15.08 8.02
N SER A 372 13.37 -15.47 9.30
CA SER A 372 14.44 -16.36 9.75
C SER A 372 14.18 -17.85 9.45
N LYS A 373 12.90 -18.25 9.35
CA LYS A 373 12.48 -19.64 9.21
C LYS A 373 12.11 -20.03 7.78
N LEU A 374 11.68 -19.08 6.97
CA LEU A 374 11.22 -19.35 5.62
C LEU A 374 12.36 -19.63 4.65
N GLN A 375 12.19 -20.67 3.84
CA GLN A 375 13.09 -21.04 2.75
C GLN A 375 12.66 -20.36 1.45
N PRO A 376 13.58 -20.14 0.50
CA PRO A 376 13.23 -19.62 -0.81
C PRO A 376 12.24 -20.55 -1.50
N GLY A 377 11.13 -19.99 -1.97
CA GLY A 377 10.10 -20.76 -2.65
C GLY A 377 9.49 -19.95 -3.77
N LEU A 378 10.21 -19.78 -4.87
CA LEU A 378 9.53 -19.49 -6.14
C LEU A 378 8.94 -20.80 -6.63
N VAL A 379 7.63 -20.83 -6.82
CA VAL A 379 6.93 -21.96 -7.44
C VAL A 379 6.63 -21.55 -8.86
N VAL A 380 7.54 -21.92 -9.77
CA VAL A 380 7.44 -21.64 -11.20
C VAL A 380 6.52 -22.67 -11.85
N GLN A 381 5.20 -22.64 -11.61
CA GLN A 381 4.27 -23.59 -12.25
C GLN A 381 2.82 -23.08 -12.43
N ALA A 382 2.53 -21.78 -12.34
CA ALA A 382 1.18 -21.34 -12.70
C ALA A 382 1.07 -21.15 -14.22
N PRO A 383 0.18 -21.89 -14.94
CA PRO A 383 -0.06 -21.64 -16.36
C PRO A 383 -0.51 -20.19 -16.57
N PRO A 384 -0.28 -19.60 -17.77
CA PRO A 384 -0.73 -18.26 -18.08
C PRO A 384 -2.22 -18.12 -17.74
N SER A 385 -2.54 -17.11 -16.93
CA SER A 385 -3.91 -16.88 -16.49
C SER A 385 -4.72 -16.34 -17.66
N HIS A 386 -5.69 -17.13 -18.15
CA HIS A 386 -6.64 -16.66 -19.15
C HIS A 386 -7.49 -15.51 -18.61
N ALA A 387 -7.82 -14.54 -19.47
CA ALA A 387 -8.66 -13.40 -19.13
C ALA A 387 -9.97 -13.79 -18.43
N GLN A 388 -10.57 -14.91 -18.84
CA GLN A 388 -11.78 -15.47 -18.25
C GLN A 388 -11.67 -15.70 -16.74
N ARG A 389 -10.51 -16.15 -16.23
CA ARG A 389 -10.33 -16.39 -14.78
C ARG A 389 -10.44 -15.09 -13.98
N TRP A 390 -9.93 -13.99 -14.52
CA TRP A 390 -9.98 -12.70 -13.86
C TRP A 390 -11.40 -12.14 -13.83
N VAL A 391 -12.13 -12.26 -14.94
CA VAL A 391 -13.55 -11.89 -15.00
C VAL A 391 -14.36 -12.69 -13.98
N VAL A 392 -14.18 -14.02 -13.94
CA VAL A 392 -14.88 -14.89 -12.99
C VAL A 392 -14.52 -14.53 -11.55
N SER A 393 -13.24 -14.33 -11.22
CA SER A 393 -12.82 -13.92 -9.87
C SER A 393 -13.44 -12.59 -9.45
N SER A 394 -13.47 -11.59 -10.34
CA SER A 394 -14.11 -10.29 -10.05
C SER A 394 -15.61 -10.43 -9.83
N LEU A 395 -16.32 -11.22 -10.65
CA LEU A 395 -17.75 -11.48 -10.47
C LEU A 395 -18.04 -12.22 -9.15
N CYS A 396 -17.22 -13.20 -8.79
CA CYS A 396 -17.32 -13.89 -7.50
C CYS A 396 -17.12 -12.91 -6.33
N ILE A 397 -16.14 -12.00 -6.41
CA ILE A 397 -15.94 -10.97 -5.39
C ILE A 397 -17.16 -10.04 -5.32
N MET A 398 -17.68 -9.57 -6.46
CA MET A 398 -18.87 -8.72 -6.49
C MET A 398 -20.09 -9.39 -5.86
N ALA A 399 -20.26 -10.70 -6.04
CA ALA A 399 -21.30 -11.47 -5.38
C ALA A 399 -21.07 -11.59 -3.87
N ILE A 400 -19.83 -11.81 -3.42
CA ILE A 400 -19.48 -11.80 -1.99
C ILE A 400 -19.78 -10.43 -1.39
N LEU A 401 -19.41 -9.33 -2.05
CA LEU A 401 -19.68 -7.98 -1.57
C LEU A 401 -21.18 -7.68 -1.47
N ALA A 402 -22.02 -8.27 -2.34
CA ALA A 402 -23.47 -8.15 -2.23
C ALA A 402 -23.99 -8.85 -0.96
N VAL A 403 -23.46 -10.03 -0.65
CA VAL A 403 -23.78 -10.75 0.61
C VAL A 403 -23.31 -9.93 1.82
N LEU A 404 -22.11 -9.34 1.78
CA LEU A 404 -21.61 -8.49 2.87
C LEU A 404 -22.46 -7.23 3.05
N ALA A 405 -22.89 -6.59 1.96
CA ALA A 405 -23.80 -5.44 2.01
C ALA A 405 -25.14 -5.83 2.67
N PHE A 406 -25.69 -6.99 2.28
CA PHE A 406 -26.92 -7.51 2.89
C PHE A 406 -26.77 -7.77 4.40
N ILE A 407 -25.64 -8.33 4.83
CA ILE A 407 -25.35 -8.54 6.25
C ILE A 407 -25.22 -7.20 6.98
N ALA A 408 -24.50 -6.23 6.40
CA ALA A 408 -24.25 -4.93 7.02
C ALA A 408 -25.56 -4.18 7.32
N ILE A 409 -26.47 -4.06 6.34
CA ILE A 409 -27.73 -3.32 6.52
C ILE A 409 -28.67 -3.95 7.57
N HIS A 410 -28.56 -5.25 7.84
CA HIS A 410 -29.35 -5.93 8.87
C HIS A 410 -28.66 -5.96 10.23
N SER A 411 -27.43 -5.45 10.33
CA SER A 411 -26.66 -5.45 11.57
C SER A 411 -26.84 -4.19 12.42
N HIS A 412 -27.38 -3.10 11.84
CA HIS A 412 -27.51 -1.81 12.52
C HIS A 412 -28.63 -0.93 11.94
N GLY A 413 -29.04 0.07 12.72
CA GLY A 413 -29.85 1.21 12.25
C GLY A 413 -28.97 2.35 11.73
N GLU A 414 -29.39 3.60 11.87
CA GLU A 414 -28.57 4.74 11.45
C GLU A 414 -27.26 4.84 12.25
N LEU A 415 -26.12 4.93 11.54
CA LEU A 415 -24.79 5.09 12.15
C LEU A 415 -24.25 6.52 11.95
N PRO A 416 -23.50 7.06 12.93
CA PRO A 416 -22.79 8.33 12.76
C PRO A 416 -21.83 8.28 11.55
N GLY A 417 -21.77 9.36 10.78
CA GLY A 417 -20.94 9.44 9.58
C GLY A 417 -21.45 8.62 8.39
N SER A 418 -22.68 8.10 8.47
CA SER A 418 -23.40 7.55 7.31
C SER A 418 -23.56 8.61 6.23
N GLN A 419 -23.47 8.18 4.98
CA GLN A 419 -23.65 9.01 3.79
C GLN A 419 -24.53 8.23 2.81
N LYS A 420 -25.33 8.92 2.02
CA LYS A 420 -26.08 8.32 0.91
C LYS A 420 -25.63 8.95 -0.40
N ARG A 421 -25.52 8.13 -1.45
CA ARG A 421 -25.29 8.56 -2.83
C ARG A 421 -26.61 8.71 -3.58
N PHE A 422 -27.53 7.78 -3.32
CA PHE A 422 -28.83 7.68 -3.97
C PHE A 422 -29.96 7.88 -2.96
N GLY A 423 -31.02 8.57 -3.36
CA GLY A 423 -32.21 8.77 -2.53
C GLY A 423 -32.06 9.83 -1.42
N GLU A 424 -30.98 10.61 -1.42
CA GLU A 424 -30.83 11.77 -0.54
C GLU A 424 -31.85 12.84 -0.98
N LYS A 425 -32.76 13.24 -0.08
CA LYS A 425 -33.68 14.36 -0.38
C LYS A 425 -32.80 15.59 -0.61
N SER A 426 -32.89 16.19 -1.79
CA SER A 426 -32.27 17.47 -2.07
C SER A 426 -32.73 18.46 -1.00
N VAL A 427 -31.83 18.83 -0.08
CA VAL A 427 -32.02 20.00 0.76
C VAL A 427 -31.99 21.16 -0.22
N VAL A 428 -33.16 21.62 -0.62
CA VAL A 428 -33.33 22.89 -1.32
C VAL A 428 -32.77 23.93 -0.36
N MET A 429 -31.58 24.42 -0.67
CA MET A 429 -31.06 25.63 -0.05
C MET A 429 -31.88 26.77 -0.67
N ASP A 430 -32.90 27.21 0.05
CA ASP A 430 -33.54 28.52 -0.17
C ASP A 430 -32.60 29.65 0.23
#